data_AF-A0A2H0QWX6-F1
#
_entry.id   AF-A0A2H0QWX6-F1
#
_cell.length_a   1.000
_cell.length_b   1.000
_cell.length_c   1.000
_cell.angle_alpha   90.00
_cell.angle_beta   90.00
_cell.angle_gamma   90.00
#
_symmetry.space_group_name_H-M   'P 1'
#
loop_
_entity.id
_entity.type
_entity.pdbx_description
1 polymer ?
#
loop_
_entity_poly.entity_id
_entity_poly.type
_entity_poly.pdbx_seq_one_letter_code
_entity_poly.pdbx_strand_id
1 'polypeptide(L)' 'MVKLKLKTHSIIAEAVEKGVSYGFQRSHKHTDNPSQEHIIQEIERAVMYELAEVIDFDTDELIEKDLPE' A
#
# COMPACT_ATOMS: atom_id res chain seq x y z
N MET A 1 3.45 30.65 -10.92
CA MET A 1 2.83 29.32 -10.76
C MET A 1 3.79 28.44 -9.97
N VAL A 2 3.41 28.01 -8.77
CA VAL A 2 4.24 27.09 -7.98
C VAL A 2 3.92 25.66 -8.45
N LYS A 3 4.95 24.88 -8.79
CA LYS A 3 4.79 23.48 -9.19
C LYS A 3 4.89 22.60 -7.94
N LEU A 4 3.82 21.87 -7.62
CA LEU A 4 3.81 20.88 -6.55
C LEU A 4 4.26 19.53 -7.13
N LYS A 5 5.19 18.84 -6.46
CA LYS A 5 5.57 17.46 -6.80
C LYS A 5 5.52 16.61 -5.55
N LEU A 6 4.67 15.59 -5.55
CA LEU A 6 4.57 14.63 -4.46
C LEU A 6 5.78 13.67 -4.50
N LYS A 7 6.29 13.31 -3.32
CA LYS A 7 7.28 12.24 -3.17
C LYS A 7 6.55 10.90 -3.15
N THR A 8 6.11 10.42 -4.31
CA THR A 8 5.33 9.18 -4.45
C THR A 8 5.97 7.98 -3.77
N HIS A 9 7.29 7.82 -3.89
CA HIS A 9 8.01 6.77 -3.16
C HIS A 9 7.82 6.84 -1.65
N SER A 10 7.88 8.03 -1.04
CA SER A 10 7.70 8.17 0.41
C SER A 10 6.28 7.80 0.85
N ILE A 11 5.28 8.18 0.06
CA ILE A 11 3.87 7.87 0.34
C ILE A 11 3.64 6.36 0.25
N ILE A 12 4.14 5.72 -0.81
CA ILE A 12 4.03 4.26 -1.00
C ILE A 12 4.78 3.50 0.10
N ALA A 13 6.00 3.93 0.44
CA ALA A 13 6.79 3.29 1.49
C ALA A 13 6.08 3.32 2.85
N GLU A 14 5.46 4.46 3.19
CA GLU A 14 4.68 4.58 4.42
C GLU A 14 3.47 3.65 4.44
N ALA A 15 2.74 3.54 3.32
CA ALA A 15 1.60 2.64 3.18
C ALA A 15 2.02 1.16 3.34
N VAL A 16 3.14 0.77 2.73
CA VAL A 16 3.69 -0.59 2.86
C VAL A 16 4.12 -0.88 4.31
N GLU A 17 4.81 0.05 4.97
CA GLU A 17 5.27 -0.12 6.35
C GLU A 17 4.10 -0.30 7.34
N LYS A 18 3.05 0.51 7.17
CA LYS A 18 1.79 0.39 7.91
C LYS A 18 1.12 -0.96 7.66
N GLY A 19 1.00 -1.34 6.39
CA GLY A 19 0.37 -2.60 5.98
C GLY A 19 1.08 -3.83 6.54
N VAL A 20 2.41 -3.88 6.48
CA VAL A 20 3.21 -4.99 7.05
C VAL A 20 3.01 -5.09 8.55
N SER A 21 3.11 -3.96 9.27
CA SER A 21 2.95 -3.92 10.72
C SER A 21 1.55 -4.37 11.14
N TYR A 22 0.52 -3.87 10.46
CA TYR A 22 -0.86 -4.21 10.76
C TYR A 22 -1.19 -5.66 10.40
N GLY A 23 -0.75 -6.14 9.24
CA GLY A 23 -0.95 -7.53 8.80
C GLY A 23 -0.31 -8.54 9.75
N PHE A 24 0.90 -8.26 10.24
CA PHE A 24 1.56 -9.11 11.23
C PHE A 24 0.83 -9.14 12.58
N GLN A 25 0.35 -7.99 13.07
CA GLN A 25 -0.46 -7.94 14.30
C GLN A 25 -1.77 -8.71 14.12
N ARG A 26 -2.41 -8.56 12.96
CA ARG A 26 -3.68 -9.19 12.63
C ARG A 26 -3.57 -10.70 12.50
N SER A 27 -2.48 -11.23 11.94
CA SER A 27 -2.26 -12.68 11.85
C SER A 27 -2.17 -13.35 13.24
N HIS A 28 -1.82 -12.60 14.28
CA HIS A 28 -1.75 -13.10 15.66
C HIS A 28 -3.02 -12.85 16.48
N LYS A 29 -4.06 -12.23 15.90
CA LYS A 29 -5.28 -11.83 16.63
C LYS A 29 -6.01 -12.99 17.31
N HIS A 30 -5.93 -14.18 16.73
CA HIS A 30 -6.66 -15.37 17.19
C HIS A 30 -5.75 -16.54 17.57
N THR A 31 -4.43 -16.40 17.39
CA THR A 31 -3.45 -17.45 17.66
C THR A 31 -2.07 -16.82 17.88
N ASP A 32 -1.34 -17.29 18.88
CA ASP A 32 0.04 -16.85 19.12
C ASP A 32 1.04 -17.52 18.16
N ASN A 33 0.61 -18.54 17.43
CA ASN A 33 1.47 -19.28 16.48
C ASN A 33 0.74 -19.46 15.13
N PRO A 34 0.52 -18.38 14.36
CA PRO A 34 -0.05 -18.47 13.03
C PRO A 34 0.89 -19.20 12.08
N SER A 35 0.32 -19.87 11.07
CA SER A 35 1.13 -20.45 9.99
C SER A 35 1.80 -19.34 9.18
N GLN A 36 2.97 -19.62 8.63
CA GLN A 36 3.69 -18.69 7.75
C GLN A 36 2.79 -18.20 6.60
N GLU A 37 2.02 -19.10 6.00
CA GLU A 37 1.09 -18.76 4.91
C GLU A 37 0.00 -17.79 5.37
N HIS A 38 -0.53 -17.95 6.59
CA HIS A 38 -1.51 -17.02 7.12
C HIS A 38 -0.90 -15.64 7.39
N ILE A 39 0.33 -15.58 7.93
CA ILE A 39 1.04 -14.31 8.15
C ILE A 39 1.21 -13.57 6.81
N ILE A 40 1.67 -14.27 5.77
CA ILE A 40 1.86 -13.69 4.43
C ILE A 40 0.54 -13.15 3.89
N GLN A 41 -0.54 -13.95 3.95
CA GLN A 41 -1.86 -13.53 3.46
C GLN A 41 -2.40 -12.28 4.16
N GLU A 42 -2.24 -12.18 5.48
CA GLU A 42 -2.72 -11.01 6.22
C GLU A 42 -1.85 -9.77 5.96
N ILE A 43 -0.53 -9.94 5.76
CA ILE A 43 0.36 -8.87 5.33
C ILE A 43 -0.02 -8.37 3.93
N GLU A 44 -0.18 -9.27 2.96
CA GLU A 44 -0.56 -8.89 1.59
C GLU A 44 -1.89 -8.13 1.56
N ARG A 45 -2.90 -8.61 2.29
CA ARG A 45 -4.20 -7.93 2.42
C ARG A 45 -4.07 -6.55 3.04
N ALA A 46 -3.32 -6.43 4.13
CA ALA A 46 -3.14 -5.16 4.82
C ALA A 46 -2.36 -4.15 3.97
N VAL A 47 -1.30 -4.57 3.28
CA VAL A 47 -0.55 -3.71 2.35
C VAL A 47 -1.44 -3.24 1.21
N MET A 48 -2.23 -4.12 0.59
CA MET A 48 -3.15 -3.73 -0.48
C MET A 48 -4.21 -2.73 0.01
N TYR A 49 -4.71 -2.91 1.23
CA TYR A 49 -5.66 -1.98 1.85
C TYR A 49 -5.03 -0.59 2.03
N GLU A 50 -3.83 -0.49 2.63
CA GLU A 50 -3.14 0.78 2.83
C GLU A 50 -2.75 1.44 1.49
N LEU A 51 -2.40 0.65 0.47
CA LEU A 51 -2.12 1.18 -0.86
C LEU A 51 -3.37 1.77 -1.52
N ALA A 52 -4.55 1.15 -1.34
CA ALA A 52 -5.80 1.65 -1.91
C ALA A 52 -6.25 3.00 -1.31
N GLU A 53 -5.78 3.34 -0.09
CA GLU A 53 -6.02 4.65 0.52
C GLU A 53 -5.21 5.77 -0.17
N VAL A 54 -4.12 5.44 -0.87
CA VAL A 54 -3.21 6.41 -1.49
C VAL A 54 -3.09 6.27 -3.01
N ILE A 55 -3.57 5.17 -3.58
CA ILE A 55 -3.60 4.87 -5.02
C ILE A 55 -5.02 4.49 -5.40
N ASP A 56 -5.57 5.20 -6.38
CA ASP A 56 -6.81 4.78 -7.04
C ASP A 56 -6.47 3.71 -8.09
N PHE A 57 -6.87 2.46 -7.82
CA PHE A 57 -6.63 1.32 -8.71
C PHE A 57 -7.76 1.09 -9.73
N ASP A 58 -8.92 1.73 -9.54
CA ASP A 58 -10.10 1.54 -10.38
C ASP A 58 -10.16 2.56 -11.54
N THR A 59 -9.19 3.47 -11.58
CA THR A 59 -9.10 4.50 -12.61
C THR A 59 -8.17 4.04 -13.74
N ASP A 60 -8.75 3.69 -14.89
CA ASP A 60 -8.05 3.40 -16.15
C ASP A 60 -7.45 4.66 -16.83
N GLU A 61 -7.57 5.84 -16.20
CA GLU A 61 -6.91 7.04 -16.69
C GLU A 61 -5.40 6.89 -16.52
N LEU A 62 -4.75 6.35 -17.55
CA LEU A 62 -3.35 6.60 -17.81
C LEU A 62 -3.15 8.11 -17.70
N ILE A 63 -2.36 8.54 -16.71
CA ILE A 63 -1.93 9.92 -16.62
C ILE A 63 -1.14 10.18 -17.91
N GLU A 64 -1.81 10.71 -18.93
CA GLU A 64 -1.16 11.23 -20.12
C GLU A 64 -0.20 12.31 -19.62
N LYS A 65 1.08 11.93 -19.55
CA LYS A 65 2.14 12.90 -19.35
C LYS A 65 2.03 13.83 -20.54
N ASP A 66 1.62 15.06 -20.27
CA ASP A 66 1.97 16.24 -21.06
C ASP A 66 3.51 16.28 -21.18
N LEU A 67 4.05 15.47 -22.08
CA LEU A 67 5.39 15.61 -22.61
C LEU A 67 5.23 16.61 -23.77
N PRO A 68 5.81 17.81 -23.69
CA PRO A 68 5.87 18.66 -24.87
C PRO A 68 6.63 17.91 -25.98
N GLU A 69 6.09 17.96 -27.21
CA GLU A 69 6.69 17.42 -28.44
C GLU A 69 8.14 17.87 -28.64
#